data_AF-A0A162PXD9-F1
#
_entry.id   AF-A0A162PXD9-F1
#
_cell.length_a   1.000
_cell.length_b   1.000
_cell.length_c   1.000
_cell.angle_alpha   90.00
_cell.angle_beta   90.00
_cell.angle_gamma   90.00
#
_symmetry.space_group_name_H-M   'P 1'
#
loop_
_entity.id
_entity.type
_entity.pdbx_description
1 polymer ?
#
loop_
_entity_poly.entity_id
_entity_poly.type
_entity_poly.pdbx_seq_one_letter_code
_entity_poly.pdbx_strand_id
1 'polypeptide(L)'
;TGPPGSVVLPNIIILPSAQRYFYNVLSDTQSLVTIPANEFTNDEGTFITAFPDMGQNSYSNLYINGILQVNSLYSFNENALTININNQTIFSGTPIILEIIQFFAQVIS
;
A
#
# COMPACT_ATOMS: atom_id res chain seq x y z
N THR A 1 -33.92 7.20 -43.07
CA THR A 1 -32.93 6.96 -41.99
C THR A 1 -33.39 5.74 -41.21
N GLY A 2 -32.50 4.80 -40.91
CA GLY A 2 -32.85 3.59 -40.17
C GLY A 2 -33.18 3.87 -38.70
N PRO A 3 -33.87 2.97 -37.99
CA PRO A 3 -34.14 3.14 -36.56
C PRO A 3 -32.81 3.22 -35.79
N PRO A 4 -32.72 4.07 -34.75
CA PRO A 4 -31.55 4.08 -33.87
C PRO A 4 -31.33 2.68 -33.28
N GLY A 5 -30.09 2.20 -33.31
CA GLY A 5 -29.73 0.96 -32.62
C GLY A 5 -29.87 1.11 -31.11
N SER A 6 -30.22 0.03 -30.42
CA SER A 6 -30.32 0.03 -28.96
C SER A 6 -28.95 0.29 -28.33
N VAL A 7 -28.86 1.30 -27.46
CA VAL A 7 -27.68 1.53 -26.62
C VAL A 7 -27.82 0.68 -25.37
N VAL A 8 -26.94 -0.32 -25.21
CA VAL A 8 -26.79 -1.06 -23.95
C VAL A 8 -25.69 -0.36 -23.16
N LEU A 9 -26.06 0.31 -22.07
CA LEU A 9 -25.10 0.83 -21.11
C LEU A 9 -24.76 -0.29 -20.12
N PRO A 10 -23.50 -0.74 -20.03
CA PRO A 10 -23.13 -1.72 -19.03
C PRO A 10 -23.23 -1.12 -17.62
N ASN A 11 -23.62 -1.95 -16.65
CA ASN A 11 -23.49 -1.59 -15.24
C ASN A 11 -22.03 -1.81 -14.81
N ILE A 12 -21.45 -0.82 -14.14
CA ILE A 12 -20.07 -0.88 -13.64
C ILE A 12 -20.11 -0.87 -12.11
N ILE A 13 -19.41 -1.82 -11.48
CA ILE A 13 -19.14 -1.82 -10.04
C ILE A 13 -17.65 -1.54 -9.81
N ILE A 14 -17.34 -0.69 -8.84
CA ILE A 14 -15.97 -0.47 -8.36
C ILE A 14 -15.79 -1.22 -7.05
N LEU A 15 -14.83 -2.14 -7.02
CA LEU A 15 -14.51 -2.97 -5.86
C LEU A 15 -13.17 -2.51 -5.25
N PRO A 16 -13.16 -1.99 -4.01
CA PRO A 16 -11.91 -1.74 -3.30
C PRO A 16 -11.34 -3.04 -2.73
N SER A 17 -10.02 -3.15 -2.72
CA SER A 17 -9.24 -4.13 -1.95
C SER A 17 -8.27 -3.36 -1.07
N ALA A 18 -8.13 -3.77 0.20
CA ALA A 18 -7.17 -3.21 1.13
C ALA A 18 -6.30 -4.32 1.71
N GLN A 19 -4.98 -4.13 1.68
CA GLN A 19 -4.00 -5.05 2.25
C GLN A 19 -3.07 -4.28 3.18
N ARG A 20 -2.73 -4.87 4.33
CA ARG A 20 -1.81 -4.27 5.30
C ARG A 20 -0.59 -5.14 5.48
N TYR A 21 0.55 -4.47 5.59
CA TYR A 21 1.86 -5.08 5.75
C TYR A 21 2.52 -4.55 7.02
N PHE A 22 2.95 -5.45 7.88
CA PHE A 22 3.39 -5.15 9.23
C PHE A 22 4.87 -5.44 9.39
N TYR A 23 5.59 -4.50 10.00
CA TYR A 23 6.99 -4.65 10.39
C TYR A 23 7.24 -4.03 11.76
N ASN A 24 8.00 -4.72 12.61
CA ASN A 24 8.47 -4.17 13.88
C ASN A 24 9.95 -3.81 13.75
N VAL A 25 10.27 -2.56 14.07
CA VAL A 25 11.64 -2.04 13.96
C VAL A 25 12.57 -2.81 14.89
N LEU A 26 13.65 -3.39 14.36
CA LEU A 26 14.52 -4.29 15.11
C LEU A 26 15.54 -3.54 15.98
N SER A 27 16.04 -2.41 15.51
CA SER A 27 16.98 -1.56 16.24
C SER A 27 16.67 -0.09 15.98
N ASP A 28 17.09 0.77 16.91
CA ASP A 28 16.97 2.22 16.73
C ASP A 28 17.56 2.64 15.38
N THR A 29 16.77 3.39 14.62
CA THR A 29 17.14 3.77 13.27
C THR A 29 16.85 5.24 13.01
N GLN A 30 17.69 5.85 12.19
CA GLN A 30 17.73 7.29 11.94
C GLN A 30 17.90 7.57 10.44
N SER A 31 17.56 8.79 10.03
CA SER A 31 17.77 9.31 8.68
C SER A 31 16.92 8.59 7.62
N LEU A 32 17.54 7.77 6.77
CA LEU A 32 16.88 7.06 5.67
C LEU A 32 16.92 5.58 5.95
N VAL A 33 15.75 4.93 5.89
CA VAL A 33 15.62 3.50 6.18
C VAL A 33 14.98 2.81 5.00
N THR A 34 15.59 1.73 4.55
CA THR A 34 15.02 0.85 3.53
C THR A 34 14.77 -0.50 4.18
N ILE A 35 13.51 -0.92 4.19
CA ILE A 35 13.04 -2.17 4.78
C ILE A 35 12.64 -3.09 3.63
N PRO A 36 13.31 -4.23 3.44
CA PRO A 36 12.94 -5.22 2.43
C PRO A 36 11.50 -5.71 2.61
N ALA A 37 10.79 -5.94 1.51
CA ALA A 37 9.41 -6.44 1.53
C ALA A 37 9.31 -7.78 2.27
N ASN A 38 10.33 -8.64 2.14
CA ASN A 38 10.35 -9.95 2.79
C ASN A 38 10.53 -9.92 4.32
N GLU A 39 10.72 -8.74 4.92
CA GLU A 39 10.66 -8.54 6.36
C GLU A 39 9.25 -8.21 6.87
N PHE A 40 8.30 -7.94 5.96
CA PHE A 40 6.92 -7.65 6.33
C PHE A 40 6.06 -8.91 6.38
N THR A 41 5.08 -8.90 7.28
CA THR A 41 4.00 -9.89 7.29
C THR A 41 2.69 -9.28 6.78
N ASN A 42 1.81 -10.10 6.21
CA ASN A 42 0.45 -9.71 5.83
C ASN A 42 -0.54 -9.82 7.01
N ASP A 43 -1.82 -9.56 6.77
CA ASP A 43 -2.90 -9.70 7.76
C ASP A 43 -3.04 -11.12 8.35
N GLU A 44 -2.52 -12.16 7.69
CA GLU A 44 -2.50 -13.55 8.16
C GLU A 44 -1.26 -13.87 9.00
N GLY A 45 -0.34 -12.90 9.19
CA GLY A 45 0.92 -13.09 9.88
C GLY A 45 1.98 -13.83 9.04
N THR A 46 1.76 -13.99 7.75
CA THR A 46 2.70 -14.66 6.84
C THR A 46 3.65 -13.65 6.21
N PHE A 47 4.95 -13.97 6.18
CA PHE A 47 5.93 -13.16 5.48
C PHE A 47 5.62 -13.07 3.99
N ILE A 48 5.66 -11.87 3.44
CA ILE A 48 5.48 -11.64 2.01
C ILE A 48 6.81 -11.80 1.27
N THR A 49 6.79 -11.93 -0.04
CA THR A 49 8.01 -11.88 -0.88
C THR A 49 8.17 -10.54 -1.57
N ALA A 50 7.06 -9.86 -1.85
CA ALA A 50 6.99 -8.58 -2.51
C ALA A 50 5.71 -7.83 -2.11
N PHE A 51 5.77 -6.50 -2.18
CA PHE A 51 4.57 -5.66 -2.21
C PHE A 51 3.86 -5.79 -3.57
N PRO A 52 2.53 -5.57 -3.64
CA PRO A 52 1.81 -5.57 -4.90
C PRO A 52 2.25 -4.40 -5.79
N ASP A 53 2.16 -4.58 -7.11
CA ASP A 53 2.22 -3.47 -8.05
C ASP A 53 1.07 -2.50 -7.76
N MET A 54 1.38 -1.22 -7.66
CA MET A 54 0.40 -0.19 -7.37
C MET A 54 -0.56 0.00 -8.55
N GLY A 55 -0.11 -0.15 -9.79
CA GLY A 55 -0.93 0.22 -10.94
C GLY A 55 -1.43 1.67 -10.85
N GLN A 56 -2.42 2.02 -11.67
CA GLN A 56 -2.87 3.40 -11.82
C GLN A 56 -4.00 3.81 -10.86
N ASN A 57 -4.74 2.83 -10.32
CA ASN A 57 -5.94 3.04 -9.48
C ASN A 57 -5.70 2.55 -8.05
N SER A 58 -4.69 3.12 -7.40
CA SER A 58 -4.32 2.76 -6.03
C SER A 58 -3.77 3.95 -5.26
N TYR A 59 -3.74 3.80 -3.95
CA TYR A 59 -2.98 4.66 -3.06
C TYR A 59 -2.47 3.85 -1.88
N SER A 60 -1.53 4.45 -1.14
CA SER A 60 -0.98 3.84 0.06
C SER A 60 -1.04 4.81 1.23
N ASN A 61 -1.05 4.26 2.43
CA ASN A 61 -0.83 4.98 3.68
C ASN A 61 0.30 4.30 4.43
N LEU A 62 1.22 5.09 4.97
CA LEU A 62 2.22 4.61 5.91
C LEU A 62 1.87 5.08 7.31
N TYR A 63 1.84 4.14 8.27
CA TYR A 63 1.69 4.44 9.68
C TYR A 63 2.97 4.04 10.42
N ILE A 64 3.47 4.94 11.27
CA ILE A 64 4.59 4.69 12.17
C ILE A 64 4.08 4.92 13.59
N ASN A 65 4.15 3.89 14.44
CA ASN A 65 3.56 3.91 15.77
C ASN A 65 2.07 4.31 15.79
N GLY A 66 1.32 3.92 14.77
CA GLY A 66 -0.10 4.30 14.60
C GLY A 66 -0.35 5.73 14.08
N ILE A 67 0.70 6.50 13.79
CA ILE A 67 0.58 7.86 13.24
C ILE A 67 0.74 7.81 11.72
N LEU A 68 -0.26 8.35 10.99
CA LEU A 68 -0.20 8.51 9.53
C LEU A 68 0.95 9.44 9.12
N GLN A 69 1.76 8.99 8.17
CA GLN A 69 2.88 9.75 7.64
C GLN A 69 2.48 10.49 6.37
N VAL A 70 3.11 11.65 6.15
CA VAL A 70 2.94 12.41 4.91
C VAL A 70 3.58 11.64 3.76
N ASN A 71 2.89 11.55 2.63
CA ASN A 71 3.32 10.78 1.46
C ASN A 71 4.74 11.14 0.94
N SER A 72 5.19 12.38 1.12
CA SER A 72 6.54 12.81 0.72
C SER A 72 7.67 12.20 1.56
N LEU A 73 7.34 11.56 2.69
CA LEU A 73 8.32 10.98 3.61
C LEU A 73 8.61 9.52 3.31
N TYR A 74 7.91 8.89 2.37
CA TYR A 74 8.16 7.50 2.03
C TYR A 74 7.88 7.21 0.57
N SER A 75 8.47 6.11 0.10
CA SER A 75 8.22 5.53 -1.21
C SER A 75 8.43 4.03 -1.10
N PHE A 76 7.80 3.25 -1.96
CA PHE A 76 8.06 1.82 -2.04
C PHE A 76 7.96 1.34 -3.47
N ASN A 77 8.50 0.15 -3.69
CA ASN A 77 8.29 -0.66 -4.88
C ASN A 77 8.03 -2.09 -4.43
N GLU A 78 7.92 -3.04 -5.36
CA GLU A 78 7.68 -4.45 -5.04
C GLU A 78 8.68 -5.02 -4.02
N ASN A 79 9.92 -4.54 -3.98
CA ASN A 79 11.01 -5.15 -3.20
C ASN A 79 11.24 -4.51 -1.83
N ALA A 80 10.88 -3.24 -1.62
CA ALA A 80 11.19 -2.54 -0.38
C ALA A 80 10.36 -1.28 -0.14
N LEU A 81 10.18 -0.95 1.14
CA LEU A 81 9.70 0.34 1.63
C LEU A 81 10.91 1.20 2.01
N THR A 82 10.95 2.45 1.56
CA THR A 82 11.94 3.45 1.96
C THR A 82 11.26 4.59 2.70
N ILE A 83 11.76 4.93 3.88
CA ILE A 83 11.23 5.96 4.78
C ILE A 83 12.33 6.99 5.05
N ASN A 84 12.00 8.27 4.89
CA ASN A 84 12.79 9.40 5.31
C ASN A 84 12.26 9.94 6.64
N ILE A 85 13.05 9.78 7.69
CA ILE A 85 12.69 10.07 9.08
C ILE A 85 13.02 11.53 9.46
N ASN A 86 13.57 12.34 8.54
CA ASN A 86 13.94 13.75 8.74
C ASN A 86 14.77 13.99 10.01
N ASN A 87 15.83 13.19 10.21
CA ASN A 87 16.70 13.23 11.40
C ASN A 87 16.01 12.91 12.73
N GLN A 88 14.78 12.38 12.72
CA GLN A 88 14.17 11.79 13.91
C GLN A 88 14.63 10.33 14.06
N THR A 89 14.40 9.76 15.24
CA THR A 89 14.69 8.36 15.55
C THR A 89 13.38 7.58 15.57
N ILE A 90 13.35 6.44 14.88
CA ILE A 90 12.35 5.40 15.13
C ILE A 90 13.01 4.38 16.06
N PHE A 91 12.43 4.22 17.25
CA PHE A 91 12.98 3.33 18.28
C PHE A 91 12.66 1.86 17.98
N SER A 92 13.53 0.96 18.44
CA SER A 92 13.28 -0.48 18.43
C SER A 92 11.90 -0.83 19.02
N GLY A 93 11.21 -1.77 18.39
CA GLY A 93 9.86 -2.20 18.73
C GLY A 93 8.74 -1.31 18.18
N THR A 94 9.06 -0.18 17.53
CA THR A 94 8.04 0.67 16.90
C THR A 94 7.36 -0.08 15.74
N PRO A 95 6.02 -0.18 15.71
CA PRO A 95 5.32 -0.82 14.61
C PRO A 95 5.26 0.12 13.39
N ILE A 96 5.52 -0.45 12.23
CA ILE A 96 5.37 0.17 10.91
C ILE A 96 4.29 -0.62 10.16
N ILE A 97 3.32 0.10 9.61
CA ILE A 97 2.24 -0.49 8.82
C ILE A 97 2.17 0.23 7.47
N LEU A 98 2.40 -0.51 6.39
CA LEU A 98 2.07 -0.05 5.04
C LEU A 98 0.69 -0.59 4.67
N GLU A 99 -0.25 0.29 4.41
CA GLU A 99 -1.58 -0.04 3.92
C GLU A 99 -1.66 0.31 2.43
N ILE A 100 -2.08 -0.64 1.60
CA ILE A 100 -2.26 -0.45 0.15
C ILE A 100 -3.72 -0.68 -0.19
N ILE A 101 -4.30 0.26 -0.93
CA ILE A 101 -5.68 0.23 -1.38
C ILE A 101 -5.70 0.24 -2.90
N GLN A 102 -6.39 -0.72 -3.51
CA GLN A 102 -6.55 -0.85 -4.95
C GLN A 102 -8.02 -0.89 -5.34
N PHE A 103 -8.36 -0.29 -6.47
CA PHE A 103 -9.73 -0.27 -7.01
C PHE A 103 -9.82 -1.05 -8.32
N PHE A 104 -10.77 -1.98 -8.38
CA PHE A 104 -11.03 -2.80 -9.57
C PHE A 104 -12.40 -2.47 -10.15
N ALA A 105 -12.47 -2.29 -11.47
CA ALA A 105 -13.73 -2.12 -12.18
C ALA A 105 -14.25 -3.48 -12.67
N GLN A 106 -15.47 -3.82 -12.30
CA GLN A 106 -16.19 -4.98 -12.82
C GLN A 106 -17.33 -4.52 -13.71
N VAL A 107 -17.30 -4.97 -14.97
CA VAL A 107 -18.39 -4.78 -15.93
C VAL A 107 -19.39 -5.91 -15.75
N ILE A 108 -20.63 -5.59 -15.47
CA ILE A 108 -21.73 -6.56 -15.36
C ILE A 108 -22.57 -6.46 -16.63
N SER A 109 -22.60 -7.58 -17.36
CA SER A 109 -23.43 -7.82 -18.54
C SER A 109 -24.79 -8.40 -18.17
#